data_AF-A0A932LGG3-F1
#
_entry.id   AF-A0A932LGG3-F1
#
_cell.length_a   1.000
_cell.length_b   1.000
_cell.length_c   1.000
_cell.angle_alpha   90.00
_cell.angle_beta   90.00
_cell.angle_gamma   90.00
#
_symmetry.space_group_name_H-M   'P 1'
#
loop_
_entity.id
_entity.type
_entity.pdbx_description
1 polymer ?
#
loop_
_entity_poly.entity_id
_entity_poly.type
_entity_poly.pdbx_seq_one_letter_code
_entity_poly.pdbx_strand_id
1 'polypeptide(L)'
;MLDRITRRLGYLVAVGVGYLTVNRTIRTLSGGEAQRVALTKALGAGLVNTLYVLDEPSIGLHERDTHRLIAIVQALRDSRNTVIVVEHDESFLRSADHLVDMGPGAGDAGGLIVYQGPLDGLNHAANSATADFLMGRRSISVAEQRRPPDTGWIRVRGARGNNLKNIDADFPLGLLCVVTGVSGSGKSTLVEQTLYAGLCQRLKHPGPKPVPFDDITFVSPRGDEKTISADQPGGSGPIGGCVLVDQSPIGRTSRSNPVTYVKAFDEIRRAFADTSEARMRNYGPGHFSFNVEGGRCTACQGQGVQIIDMQFLADISITCPECGGRRFRKEILDAKYRGKSIADVLDMSVREAIEFFRGRTKILEALAPLKAVGLEYLRLGQPADTLSGGEAQRLKLAGHLAATTRQATLLILDEPTTGLHAADILHLLDCFNALLSVGHSLIVVEHNLDVIKCADWIIDLGPEAAGDGGRVVACGKPEEIAEAKGSHTGFYLKRVLKNRG
;
A
#
# COMPACT_ATOMS: atom_id res chain seq x y z
N MET A 1 -24.65 9.44 35.50
CA MET A 1 -24.78 8.79 34.17
C MET A 1 -24.08 9.61 33.10
N LEU A 2 -24.33 10.92 33.04
CA LEU A 2 -23.59 11.88 32.21
C LEU A 2 -22.06 11.73 32.31
N ASP A 3 -21.48 11.68 33.51
CA ASP A 3 -20.02 11.56 33.66
C ASP A 3 -19.43 10.31 33.00
N ARG A 4 -20.16 9.18 33.02
CA ARG A 4 -19.71 7.96 32.36
C ARG A 4 -19.78 8.08 30.84
N ILE A 5 -20.80 8.76 30.32
CA ILE A 5 -20.96 9.05 28.89
C ILE A 5 -19.86 10.02 28.45
N THR A 6 -19.70 11.14 29.15
CA THR A 6 -18.66 12.15 28.88
C THR A 6 -17.26 11.53 28.89
N ARG A 7 -16.96 10.65 29.86
CA ARG A 7 -15.68 9.94 29.90
C ARG A 7 -15.48 9.01 28.69
N ARG A 8 -16.51 8.26 28.28
CA ARG A 8 -16.43 7.39 27.08
C ARG A 8 -16.27 8.17 25.79
N LEU A 9 -16.98 9.29 25.66
CA LEU A 9 -16.80 10.23 24.55
C LEU A 9 -15.39 10.84 24.57
N GLY A 10 -14.87 11.15 25.76
CA GLY A 10 -13.50 11.60 25.97
C GLY A 10 -12.47 10.62 25.41
N TYR A 11 -12.68 9.30 25.57
CA TYR A 11 -11.79 8.30 24.96
C TYR A 11 -11.80 8.33 23.44
N LEU A 12 -12.96 8.54 22.80
CA LEU A 12 -13.04 8.67 21.34
C LEU A 12 -12.28 9.92 20.84
N VAL A 13 -12.38 11.03 21.57
CA VAL A 13 -11.60 12.24 21.28
C VAL A 13 -10.11 11.98 21.48
N ALA A 14 -9.74 11.30 22.56
CA ALA A 14 -8.34 11.03 22.90
C ALA A 14 -7.65 10.15 21.84
N VAL A 15 -8.34 9.12 21.32
CA VAL A 15 -7.81 8.28 20.23
C VAL A 15 -7.96 8.92 18.85
N GLY A 16 -8.29 10.21 18.76
CA GLY A 16 -8.30 10.94 17.48
C GLY A 16 -9.48 10.66 16.56
N VAL A 17 -10.56 10.03 17.04
CA VAL A 17 -11.78 9.75 16.25
C VAL A 17 -12.98 10.61 16.68
N GLY A 18 -12.73 11.69 17.42
CA GLY A 18 -13.78 12.59 17.92
C GLY A 18 -14.59 13.31 16.84
N TYR A 19 -14.11 13.32 15.60
CA TYR A 19 -14.83 13.89 14.46
C TYR A 19 -15.94 12.98 13.90
N LEU A 20 -15.97 11.71 14.32
CA LEU A 20 -17.01 10.77 13.90
C LEU A 20 -18.34 11.08 14.56
N THR A 21 -19.43 10.91 13.80
CA THR A 21 -20.77 10.97 14.38
C THR A 21 -21.09 9.66 15.11
N VAL A 22 -21.80 9.74 16.24
CA VAL A 22 -22.13 8.57 17.07
C VAL A 22 -22.98 7.53 16.32
N ASN A 23 -23.73 7.95 15.30
CA ASN A 23 -24.55 7.08 14.44
C ASN A 23 -23.80 6.53 13.21
N ARG A 24 -22.48 6.76 13.08
CA ARG A 24 -21.68 6.26 11.95
C ARG A 24 -21.59 4.74 12.00
N THR A 25 -21.88 4.09 10.87
CA THR A 25 -21.78 2.63 10.74
C THR A 25 -20.33 2.17 10.81
N ILE A 26 -20.02 1.15 11.62
CA ILE A 26 -18.66 0.60 11.76
C ILE A 26 -18.07 0.14 10.40
N ARG A 27 -18.91 -0.40 9.50
CA ARG A 27 -18.49 -0.87 8.16
C ARG A 27 -18.01 0.24 7.22
N THR A 28 -18.27 1.51 7.53
CA THR A 28 -17.87 2.66 6.70
C THR A 28 -16.72 3.44 7.32
N LEU A 29 -16.08 2.88 8.34
CA LEU A 29 -14.82 3.35 8.91
C LEU A 29 -13.65 2.75 8.13
N SER A 30 -12.57 3.52 8.02
CA SER A 30 -11.25 2.99 7.64
C SER A 30 -10.76 1.96 8.66
N GLY A 31 -9.77 1.15 8.28
CA GLY A 31 -9.15 0.16 9.16
C GLY A 31 -8.61 0.79 10.45
N GLY A 32 -7.84 1.88 10.32
CA GLY A 32 -7.30 2.62 11.46
C GLY A 32 -8.37 3.25 12.35
N GLU A 33 -9.45 3.82 11.79
CA GLU A 33 -10.58 4.33 12.58
C GLU A 33 -11.25 3.22 13.38
N ALA A 34 -11.54 2.07 12.75
CA ALA A 34 -12.16 0.93 13.42
C ALA A 34 -11.29 0.39 14.56
N GLN A 35 -9.98 0.31 14.34
CA GLN A 35 -9.01 -0.12 15.35
C GLN A 35 -8.95 0.85 16.54
N ARG A 36 -8.91 2.16 16.29
CA ARG A 36 -8.90 3.16 17.37
C ARG A 36 -10.22 3.18 18.14
N VAL A 37 -11.36 3.00 17.47
CA VAL A 37 -12.64 2.79 18.14
C VAL A 37 -12.59 1.54 19.03
N ALA A 38 -12.00 0.44 18.57
CA ALA A 38 -11.83 -0.77 19.38
C ALA A 38 -10.93 -0.52 20.61
N LEU A 39 -9.88 0.31 20.50
CA LEU A 39 -9.01 0.68 21.63
C LEU A 39 -9.79 1.38 22.76
N THR A 40 -10.85 2.14 22.44
CA THR A 40 -11.68 2.77 23.49
C THR A 40 -12.39 1.75 24.39
N LYS A 41 -12.61 0.52 23.90
CA LYS A 41 -13.15 -0.58 24.72
C LYS A 41 -12.15 -1.01 25.79
N ALA A 42 -10.86 -1.06 25.46
CA ALA A 42 -9.80 -1.36 26.42
C ALA A 42 -9.73 -0.30 27.52
N LEU A 43 -9.70 0.99 27.13
CA LEU A 43 -9.70 2.13 28.07
C LEU A 43 -10.97 2.18 28.93
N GLY A 44 -12.12 1.80 28.36
CA GLY A 44 -13.40 1.79 29.03
C GLY A 44 -13.62 0.64 30.00
N ALA A 45 -12.89 -0.46 29.85
CA ALA A 45 -13.00 -1.65 30.70
C ALA A 45 -12.25 -1.49 32.03
N GLY A 46 -11.19 -0.65 32.07
CA GLY A 46 -10.40 -0.40 33.28
C GLY A 46 -9.74 -1.67 33.83
N LEU A 47 -9.32 -2.58 32.94
CA LEU A 47 -8.68 -3.82 33.33
C LEU A 47 -7.26 -3.58 33.85
N VAL A 48 -6.82 -4.47 34.73
CA VAL A 48 -5.46 -4.54 35.28
C VAL A 48 -4.91 -5.95 35.05
N ASN A 49 -3.60 -6.14 35.08
CA ASN A 49 -2.93 -7.43 34.82
C ASN A 49 -3.32 -8.06 33.48
N THR A 50 -3.63 -7.24 32.48
CA THR A 50 -4.01 -7.68 31.14
C THR A 50 -2.83 -7.50 30.18
N LEU A 51 -2.64 -8.46 29.29
CA LEU A 51 -1.76 -8.33 28.14
C LEU A 51 -2.55 -7.76 26.96
N TYR A 52 -2.20 -6.55 26.54
CA TYR A 52 -2.72 -5.95 25.31
C TYR A 52 -1.70 -6.16 24.19
N VAL A 53 -2.16 -6.64 23.04
CA VAL A 53 -1.37 -6.71 21.81
C VAL A 53 -2.03 -5.78 20.80
N LEU A 54 -1.32 -4.75 20.39
CA LEU A 54 -1.78 -3.72 19.46
C LEU A 54 -0.97 -3.83 18.18
N ASP A 55 -1.66 -3.96 17.05
CA ASP A 55 -1.05 -4.14 15.74
C ASP A 55 -1.12 -2.83 14.94
N GLU A 56 -0.06 -2.04 14.93
CA GLU A 56 0.04 -0.73 14.25
C GLU A 56 -1.09 0.27 14.58
N PRO A 57 -1.27 0.65 15.85
CA PRO A 57 -2.36 1.55 16.23
C PRO A 57 -2.24 2.97 15.63
N SER A 58 -1.08 3.36 15.09
CA SER A 58 -0.86 4.65 14.43
C SER A 58 -1.44 4.74 13.00
N ILE A 59 -1.89 3.63 12.38
CA ILE A 59 -2.34 3.63 10.99
C ILE A 59 -3.35 4.75 10.69
N GLY A 60 -3.08 5.54 9.65
CA GLY A 60 -3.96 6.63 9.20
C GLY A 60 -4.11 7.77 10.20
N LEU A 61 -3.21 7.88 11.19
CA LEU A 61 -3.09 9.06 12.05
C LEU A 61 -2.08 10.05 11.46
N HIS A 62 -2.43 11.32 11.60
CA HIS A 62 -1.51 12.42 11.32
C HIS A 62 -0.56 12.60 12.52
N GLU A 63 0.71 12.97 12.27
CA GLU A 63 1.77 13.11 13.30
C GLU A 63 1.33 13.87 14.56
N ARG A 64 0.55 14.94 14.37
CA ARG A 64 -0.11 15.71 15.43
C ARG A 64 -0.83 14.87 16.49
N ASP A 65 -1.52 13.81 16.07
CA ASP A 65 -2.36 12.97 16.91
C ASP A 65 -1.63 11.71 17.42
N THR A 66 -0.47 11.36 16.83
CA THR A 66 0.38 10.23 17.25
C THR A 66 0.78 10.34 18.72
N HIS A 67 1.23 11.52 19.17
CA HIS A 67 1.63 11.73 20.56
C HIS A 67 0.48 11.51 21.58
N ARG A 68 -0.78 11.78 21.17
CA ARG A 68 -1.95 11.52 22.03
C ARG A 68 -2.17 10.03 22.20
N LEU A 69 -2.02 9.26 21.13
CA LEU A 69 -2.15 7.81 21.15
C LEU A 69 -1.04 7.16 21.99
N ILE A 70 0.20 7.63 21.88
CA ILE A 70 1.32 7.19 22.72
C ILE A 70 0.99 7.38 24.21
N ALA A 71 0.49 8.56 24.60
CA ALA A 71 0.11 8.84 25.98
C ALA A 71 -1.01 7.89 26.49
N ILE A 72 -1.93 7.49 25.63
CA ILE A 72 -2.99 6.52 25.95
C ILE A 72 -2.40 5.12 26.18
N VAL A 73 -1.48 4.69 25.32
CA VAL A 73 -0.81 3.39 25.45
C VAL A 73 0.03 3.35 26.74
N GLN A 74 0.74 4.44 27.06
CA GLN A 74 1.46 4.59 28.32
C GLN A 74 0.51 4.55 29.53
N ALA A 75 -0.66 5.21 29.46
CA ALA A 75 -1.66 5.14 30.53
C ALA A 75 -2.22 3.71 30.74
N LEU A 76 -2.40 2.94 29.67
CA LEU A 76 -2.78 1.52 29.76
C LEU A 76 -1.71 0.71 30.50
N ARG A 77 -0.43 0.89 30.13
CA ARG A 77 0.73 0.28 30.81
C ARG A 77 0.75 0.66 32.30
N ASP A 78 0.66 1.95 32.60
CA ASP A 78 0.74 2.50 33.97
C ASP A 78 -0.41 2.03 34.87
N SER A 79 -1.51 1.57 34.26
CA SER A 79 -2.62 0.89 34.94
C SER A 79 -2.31 -0.58 35.32
N ARG A 80 -1.03 -0.95 35.43
CA ARG A 80 -0.53 -2.32 35.67
C ARG A 80 -0.93 -3.32 34.59
N ASN A 81 -0.83 -2.92 33.34
CA ASN A 81 -0.97 -3.82 32.20
C ASN A 81 0.37 -3.99 31.48
N THR A 82 0.48 -5.06 30.69
CA THR A 82 1.57 -5.20 29.70
C THR A 82 0.99 -4.85 28.35
N VAL A 83 1.67 -3.99 27.60
CA VAL A 83 1.24 -3.61 26.25
C VAL A 83 2.37 -3.94 25.28
N ILE A 84 2.10 -4.85 24.36
CA ILE A 84 2.95 -5.15 23.21
C ILE A 84 2.36 -4.39 22.04
N VAL A 85 3.20 -3.60 21.37
CA VAL A 85 2.81 -2.82 20.21
C VAL A 85 3.71 -3.22 19.04
N VAL A 86 3.11 -3.65 17.94
CA VAL A 86 3.78 -3.75 16.64
C VAL A 86 3.67 -2.38 15.98
N GLU A 87 4.80 -1.73 15.67
CA GLU A 87 4.81 -0.38 15.12
C GLU A 87 6.02 -0.15 14.22
N HIS A 88 5.86 0.83 13.33
CA HIS A 88 6.91 1.34 12.46
C HIS A 88 7.14 2.85 12.66
N ASP A 89 6.23 3.53 13.36
CA ASP A 89 6.33 4.96 13.63
C ASP A 89 7.49 5.31 14.57
N GLU A 90 8.27 6.32 14.19
CA GLU A 90 9.44 6.77 14.93
C GLU A 90 9.08 7.27 16.34
N SER A 91 7.99 8.04 16.47
CA SER A 91 7.55 8.57 17.76
C SER A 91 7.18 7.45 18.74
N PHE A 92 6.54 6.38 18.26
CA PHE A 92 6.27 5.17 19.04
C PHE A 92 7.55 4.47 19.47
N LEU A 93 8.45 4.16 18.52
CA LEU A 93 9.70 3.46 18.81
C LEU A 93 10.56 4.22 19.85
N ARG A 94 10.62 5.55 19.76
CA ARG A 94 11.34 6.39 20.73
C ARG A 94 10.69 6.43 22.11
N SER A 95 9.40 6.17 22.21
CA SER A 95 8.63 6.21 23.46
C SER A 95 8.58 4.87 24.21
N ALA A 96 9.08 3.79 23.58
CA ALA A 96 9.01 2.44 24.12
C ALA A 96 9.99 2.22 25.28
N ASP A 97 9.54 1.53 26.33
CA ASP A 97 10.40 1.12 27.44
C ASP A 97 11.36 -0.01 27.03
N HIS A 98 10.93 -0.85 26.10
CA HIS A 98 11.65 -2.01 25.60
C HIS A 98 11.31 -2.22 24.13
N LEU A 99 12.32 -2.35 23.29
CA LEU A 99 12.21 -2.60 21.86
C LEU A 99 12.61 -4.04 21.54
N VAL A 100 11.88 -4.65 20.62
CA VAL A 100 12.24 -5.92 19.99
C VAL A 100 12.27 -5.65 18.49
N ASP A 101 13.45 -5.75 17.89
CA ASP A 101 13.62 -5.60 16.45
C ASP A 101 13.76 -6.97 15.79
N MET A 102 13.01 -7.16 14.72
CA MET A 102 12.91 -8.41 13.95
C MET A 102 13.58 -8.21 12.60
N GLY A 103 14.43 -9.14 12.19
CA GLY A 103 15.15 -8.99 10.92
C GLY A 103 16.09 -10.17 10.62
N PRO A 104 17.20 -9.93 9.87
CA PRO A 104 17.62 -8.66 9.26
C PRO A 104 16.83 -8.25 7.99
N GLY A 105 16.00 -9.13 7.44
CA GLY A 105 15.14 -8.86 6.28
C GLY A 105 13.74 -9.46 6.42
N ALA A 106 13.02 -9.56 5.30
CA ALA A 106 11.70 -10.19 5.23
C ALA A 106 11.77 -11.61 4.66
N GLY A 107 10.68 -12.38 4.83
CA GLY A 107 10.58 -13.76 4.33
C GLY A 107 11.65 -14.67 4.92
N ASP A 108 12.31 -15.45 4.07
CA ASP A 108 13.37 -16.40 4.49
C ASP A 108 14.62 -15.71 5.08
N ALA A 109 14.77 -14.39 4.87
CA ALA A 109 15.84 -13.58 5.46
C ALA A 109 15.45 -12.91 6.79
N GLY A 110 14.23 -13.17 7.29
CA GLY A 110 13.69 -12.62 8.54
C GLY A 110 13.50 -13.67 9.63
N GLY A 111 12.65 -13.35 10.61
CA GLY A 111 12.26 -14.27 11.68
C GLY A 111 13.28 -14.42 12.81
N LEU A 112 14.33 -13.58 12.85
CA LEU A 112 15.31 -13.53 13.92
C LEU A 112 15.15 -12.23 14.73
N ILE A 113 15.43 -12.31 16.02
CA ILE A 113 15.56 -11.12 16.88
C ILE A 113 16.94 -10.52 16.63
N VAL A 114 16.99 -9.36 15.98
CA VAL A 114 18.26 -8.64 15.72
C VAL A 114 18.64 -7.73 16.88
N TYR A 115 17.65 -7.28 17.65
CA TYR A 115 17.86 -6.49 18.86
C TYR A 115 16.73 -6.72 19.87
N GLN A 116 17.08 -6.72 21.15
CA GLN A 116 16.11 -6.75 22.24
C GLN A 116 16.65 -5.96 23.44
N GLY A 117 15.94 -4.91 23.84
CA GLY A 117 16.33 -4.09 24.99
C GLY A 117 15.83 -2.65 24.93
N PRO A 118 16.32 -1.77 25.83
CA PRO A 118 15.99 -0.34 25.83
C PRO A 118 16.47 0.39 24.55
N LEU A 119 15.91 1.55 24.21
CA LEU A 119 16.30 2.30 23.01
C LEU A 119 17.82 2.59 22.92
N ASP A 120 18.46 2.92 24.04
CA ASP A 120 19.88 3.31 24.08
C ASP A 120 20.83 2.21 23.58
N GLY A 121 20.45 0.94 23.74
CA GLY A 121 21.24 -0.19 23.28
C GLY A 121 21.12 -0.45 21.77
N LEU A 122 20.09 0.09 21.10
CA LEU A 122 19.79 -0.19 19.69
C LEU A 122 20.92 0.25 18.76
N ASN A 123 21.67 1.29 19.12
CA ASN A 123 22.82 1.75 18.33
C ASN A 123 23.93 0.68 18.20
N HIS A 124 23.97 -0.32 19.07
CA HIS A 124 24.95 -1.41 19.00
C HIS A 124 24.43 -2.63 18.22
N ALA A 125 23.16 -2.62 17.78
CA ALA A 125 22.60 -3.69 17.00
C ALA A 125 23.22 -3.71 15.59
N ALA A 126 23.91 -4.81 15.27
CA ALA A 126 24.39 -5.07 13.93
C ALA A 126 23.23 -5.57 13.05
N ASN A 127 23.17 -5.13 11.79
CA ASN A 127 22.17 -5.54 10.80
C ASN A 127 20.71 -5.22 11.20
N SER A 128 20.50 -4.18 12.00
CA SER A 128 19.18 -3.64 12.31
C SER A 128 18.85 -2.50 11.35
N ALA A 129 17.93 -2.74 10.41
CA ALA A 129 17.44 -1.69 9.53
C ALA A 129 16.77 -0.57 10.35
N THR A 130 16.05 -0.92 11.42
CA THR A 130 15.42 0.05 12.32
C THR A 130 16.46 0.94 13.00
N ALA A 131 17.57 0.39 13.48
CA ALA A 131 18.68 1.18 14.03
C ALA A 131 19.26 2.13 12.99
N ASP A 132 19.44 1.68 11.75
CA ASP A 132 20.02 2.50 10.68
C ASP A 132 19.16 3.74 10.39
N PHE A 133 17.84 3.60 10.34
CA PHE A 133 16.94 4.75 10.13
C PHE A 133 16.78 5.60 11.39
N LEU A 134 16.54 4.97 12.55
CA LEU A 134 16.26 5.69 13.80
C LEU A 134 17.47 6.48 14.32
N MET A 135 18.68 6.01 14.03
CA MET A 135 19.93 6.68 14.37
C MET A 135 20.45 7.57 13.24
N GLY A 136 19.74 7.66 12.10
CA GLY A 136 20.11 8.50 10.96
C GLY A 136 21.32 8.02 10.15
N ARG A 137 21.75 6.77 10.29
CA ARG A 137 22.80 6.17 9.43
C ARG A 137 22.32 5.95 7.99
N ARG A 138 21.01 5.71 7.85
CA ARG A 138 20.30 5.66 6.59
C ARG A 138 19.10 6.60 6.67
N SER A 139 18.79 7.26 5.58
CA SER A 139 17.67 8.20 5.52
C SER A 139 17.05 8.22 4.13
N ILE A 140 15.77 8.56 4.06
CA ILE A 140 15.10 8.85 2.79
C ILE A 140 15.54 10.23 2.30
N SER A 141 16.37 10.25 1.25
CA SER A 141 16.90 11.47 0.65
C SER A 141 15.83 12.18 -0.19
N VAL A 142 15.76 13.50 -0.05
CA VAL A 142 14.94 14.36 -0.91
C VAL A 142 15.74 14.67 -2.18
N ALA A 143 15.11 14.58 -3.35
CA ALA A 143 15.75 14.96 -4.61
C ALA A 143 16.19 16.43 -4.59
N GLU A 144 17.36 16.74 -5.16
CA GLU A 144 17.89 18.12 -5.22
C GLU A 144 16.97 19.05 -6.01
N GLN A 145 16.34 18.52 -7.06
CA GLN A 145 15.40 19.24 -7.91
C GLN A 145 14.08 18.48 -7.99
N ARG A 146 12.97 19.22 -7.83
CA ARG A 146 11.62 18.69 -8.01
C ARG A 146 11.20 18.78 -9.46
N ARG A 147 10.42 17.79 -9.93
CA ARG A 147 9.92 17.75 -11.30
C ARG A 147 8.98 18.94 -11.55
N PRO A 148 9.16 19.70 -12.63
CA PRO A 148 8.22 20.76 -12.99
C PRO A 148 6.91 20.16 -13.55
N PRO A 149 5.76 20.85 -13.41
CA PRO A 149 4.46 20.39 -13.90
C PRO A 149 4.30 20.59 -15.42
N ASP A 150 5.19 20.01 -16.22
CA ASP A 150 5.30 20.24 -17.66
C ASP A 150 4.32 19.42 -18.51
N THR A 151 3.55 18.51 -17.89
CA THR A 151 2.59 17.64 -18.61
C THR A 151 1.16 18.20 -18.60
N GLY A 152 0.91 19.23 -17.79
CA GLY A 152 -0.41 19.82 -17.59
C GLY A 152 -1.05 19.42 -16.27
N TRP A 153 -2.33 19.74 -16.12
CA TRP A 153 -3.05 19.63 -14.85
C TRP A 153 -4.42 18.99 -15.05
N ILE A 154 -4.88 18.22 -14.06
CA ILE A 154 -6.28 17.88 -13.89
C ILE A 154 -6.86 18.82 -12.84
N ARG A 155 -7.90 19.56 -13.19
CA ARG A 155 -8.57 20.49 -12.31
C ARG A 155 -9.89 19.92 -11.87
N VAL A 156 -10.13 19.90 -10.57
CA VAL A 156 -11.43 19.65 -9.97
C VAL A 156 -12.00 20.99 -9.55
N ARG A 157 -13.26 21.25 -9.90
CA ARG A 157 -13.96 22.50 -9.56
C ARG A 157 -15.22 22.23 -8.74
N GLY A 158 -15.44 23.04 -7.72
CA GLY A 158 -16.65 23.03 -6.89
C GLY A 158 -16.90 21.72 -6.14
N ALA A 159 -15.86 21.01 -5.72
CA ALA A 159 -15.99 19.75 -4.98
C ALA A 159 -16.67 19.99 -3.62
N ARG A 160 -17.83 19.37 -3.41
CA ARG A 160 -18.72 19.63 -2.25
C ARG A 160 -19.35 18.36 -1.67
N GLY A 161 -18.73 17.20 -1.91
CA GLY A 161 -19.10 15.95 -1.27
C GLY A 161 -18.76 15.94 0.22
N ASN A 162 -19.58 15.25 1.02
CA ASN A 162 -19.42 15.09 2.47
C ASN A 162 -19.14 16.41 3.19
N ASN A 163 -17.92 16.61 3.71
CA ASN A 163 -17.52 17.81 4.45
C ASN A 163 -16.75 18.84 3.60
N LEU A 164 -16.51 18.59 2.31
CA LEU A 164 -15.82 19.53 1.42
C LEU A 164 -16.60 20.83 1.24
N LYS A 165 -15.92 21.97 1.31
CA LYS A 165 -16.51 23.30 1.34
C LYS A 165 -16.52 23.98 -0.03
N ASN A 166 -17.03 23.28 -1.05
CA ASN A 166 -17.06 23.75 -2.44
C ASN A 166 -15.65 24.17 -2.92
N ILE A 167 -14.71 23.24 -2.87
CA ILE A 167 -13.30 23.50 -3.10
C ILE A 167 -12.88 23.25 -4.55
N ASP A 168 -11.86 23.99 -4.95
CA ASP A 168 -11.15 23.82 -6.21
C ASP A 168 -9.77 23.22 -5.93
N ALA A 169 -9.36 22.23 -6.73
CA ALA A 169 -8.08 21.55 -6.56
C ALA A 169 -7.43 21.24 -7.92
N ASP A 170 -6.15 21.57 -8.05
CA ASP A 170 -5.36 21.42 -9.28
C ASP A 170 -4.29 20.34 -9.05
N PHE A 171 -4.35 19.26 -9.82
CA PHE A 171 -3.47 18.10 -9.73
C PHE A 171 -2.51 18.09 -10.93
N PRO A 172 -1.20 18.35 -10.73
CA PRO A 172 -0.25 18.31 -11.83
C PRO A 172 0.00 16.89 -12.31
N LEU A 173 0.26 16.73 -13.60
CA LEU A 173 0.58 15.46 -14.25
C LEU A 173 2.09 15.31 -14.50
N GLY A 174 2.54 14.07 -14.64
CA GLY A 174 3.93 13.68 -14.92
C GLY A 174 4.86 13.70 -13.69
N LEU A 175 4.30 13.82 -12.48
CA LEU A 175 5.07 13.94 -11.24
C LEU A 175 4.35 13.29 -10.06
N LEU A 176 5.02 13.24 -8.89
CA LEU A 176 4.44 12.77 -7.62
C LEU A 176 3.66 13.89 -6.93
N CYS A 177 2.33 13.85 -7.01
CA CYS A 177 1.43 14.73 -6.28
C CYS A 177 0.94 14.04 -5.00
N VAL A 178 1.15 14.65 -3.84
CA VAL A 178 0.69 14.10 -2.54
C VAL A 178 -0.47 14.93 -1.99
N VAL A 179 -1.57 14.26 -1.64
CA VAL A 179 -2.70 14.86 -0.93
C VAL A 179 -2.59 14.49 0.55
N THR A 180 -2.53 15.49 1.41
CA THR A 180 -2.26 15.30 2.84
C THR A 180 -3.17 16.18 3.71
N GLY A 181 -2.94 16.15 5.02
CA GLY A 181 -3.75 16.82 6.03
C GLY A 181 -4.40 15.87 7.04
N VAL A 182 -4.92 16.41 8.13
CA VAL A 182 -5.38 15.64 9.31
C VAL A 182 -6.46 14.59 8.98
N SER A 183 -6.56 13.54 9.79
CA SER A 183 -7.59 12.49 9.61
C SER A 183 -8.99 13.13 9.68
N GLY A 184 -9.86 12.79 8.71
CA GLY A 184 -11.17 13.42 8.57
C GLY A 184 -11.20 14.80 7.88
N SER A 185 -10.07 15.31 7.36
CA SER A 185 -10.04 16.59 6.63
C SER A 185 -10.79 16.57 5.28
N GLY A 186 -10.97 15.39 4.69
CA GLY A 186 -11.66 15.21 3.41
C GLY A 186 -10.83 14.59 2.27
N LYS A 187 -9.61 14.10 2.54
CA LYS A 187 -8.69 13.52 1.53
C LYS A 187 -9.33 12.46 0.63
N SER A 188 -9.84 11.36 1.19
CA SER A 188 -10.53 10.30 0.42
C SER A 188 -11.78 10.82 -0.29
N THR A 189 -12.48 11.81 0.28
CA THR A 189 -13.63 12.44 -0.40
C THR A 189 -13.18 13.18 -1.66
N LEU A 190 -12.08 13.94 -1.60
CA LEU A 190 -11.54 14.67 -2.75
C LEU A 190 -10.94 13.73 -3.79
N VAL A 191 -10.11 12.79 -3.37
CA VAL A 191 -9.30 11.98 -4.29
C VAL A 191 -10.07 10.79 -4.84
N GLU A 192 -10.67 9.95 -3.98
CA GLU A 192 -11.35 8.74 -4.43
C GLU A 192 -12.80 9.00 -4.85
N GLN A 193 -13.56 9.72 -4.02
CA GLN A 193 -15.00 9.87 -4.23
C GLN A 193 -15.35 10.99 -5.22
N THR A 194 -14.44 11.94 -5.45
CA THR A 194 -14.64 13.05 -6.40
C THR A 194 -13.77 12.86 -7.64
N LEU A 195 -12.45 12.96 -7.50
CA LEU A 195 -11.53 12.90 -8.64
C LEU A 195 -11.56 11.55 -9.36
N TYR A 196 -11.28 10.45 -8.67
CA TYR A 196 -11.25 9.11 -9.28
C TYR A 196 -12.63 8.72 -9.82
N ALA A 197 -13.68 8.82 -9.00
CA ALA A 197 -15.04 8.51 -9.42
C ALA A 197 -15.51 9.36 -10.62
N GLY A 198 -15.17 10.66 -10.64
CA GLY A 198 -15.50 11.57 -11.73
C GLY A 198 -14.71 11.24 -13.00
N LEU A 199 -13.43 10.90 -12.89
CA LEU A 199 -12.63 10.43 -14.02
C LEU A 199 -13.15 9.10 -14.59
N CYS A 200 -13.51 8.13 -13.73
CA CYS A 200 -14.15 6.88 -14.17
C CYS A 200 -15.42 7.16 -14.96
N GLN A 201 -16.28 8.05 -14.47
CA GLN A 201 -17.51 8.45 -15.17
C GLN A 201 -17.21 9.10 -16.54
N ARG A 202 -16.26 10.03 -16.59
CA ARG A 202 -15.88 10.76 -17.82
C ARG A 202 -15.23 9.86 -18.87
N LEU A 203 -14.40 8.92 -18.42
CA LEU A 203 -13.70 7.96 -19.27
C LEU A 203 -14.53 6.71 -19.58
N LYS A 204 -15.75 6.59 -19.04
CA LYS A 204 -16.62 5.38 -19.17
C LYS A 204 -15.96 4.11 -18.62
N HIS A 205 -15.12 4.23 -17.59
CA HIS A 205 -14.55 3.09 -16.87
C HIS A 205 -15.45 2.66 -15.71
N PRO A 206 -15.43 1.37 -15.33
CA PRO A 206 -16.09 0.90 -14.11
C PRO A 206 -15.53 1.64 -12.89
N GLY A 207 -16.40 2.16 -12.04
CA GLY A 207 -15.99 2.90 -10.85
C GLY A 207 -17.18 3.31 -9.99
N PRO A 208 -16.92 3.85 -8.78
CA PRO A 208 -17.97 4.36 -7.92
C PRO A 208 -18.67 5.58 -8.54
N LYS A 209 -19.90 5.84 -8.11
CA LYS A 209 -20.60 7.07 -8.49
C LYS A 209 -19.96 8.27 -7.76
N PRO A 210 -19.61 9.35 -8.45
CA PRO A 210 -18.98 10.49 -7.80
C PRO A 210 -19.93 11.22 -6.86
N VAL A 211 -19.37 11.80 -5.81
CA VAL A 211 -20.04 12.80 -4.96
C VAL A 211 -20.15 14.13 -5.72
N PRO A 212 -20.96 15.11 -5.25
CA PRO A 212 -21.18 16.35 -5.99
C PRO A 212 -19.90 17.19 -6.22
N PHE A 213 -19.69 17.59 -7.47
CA PHE A 213 -18.69 18.54 -7.96
C PHE A 213 -19.25 19.27 -9.19
N ASP A 214 -18.60 20.35 -9.65
CA ASP A 214 -19.04 21.10 -10.83
C ASP A 214 -18.40 20.59 -12.13
N ASP A 215 -17.06 20.53 -12.20
CA ASP A 215 -16.37 20.00 -13.38
C ASP A 215 -15.03 19.33 -13.02
N ILE A 216 -14.57 18.46 -13.93
CA ILE A 216 -13.21 17.93 -13.98
C ILE A 216 -12.65 18.15 -15.39
N THR A 217 -11.65 19.02 -15.49
CA THR A 217 -11.03 19.41 -16.76
C THR A 217 -9.55 19.05 -16.79
N PHE A 218 -9.01 18.91 -17.99
CA PHE A 218 -7.58 18.86 -18.22
C PHE A 218 -7.11 20.20 -18.77
N VAL A 219 -5.96 20.67 -18.30
CA VAL A 219 -5.31 21.89 -18.76
C VAL A 219 -3.94 21.54 -19.31
N SER A 220 -3.72 21.83 -20.60
CA SER A 220 -2.45 21.58 -21.26
C SER A 220 -1.35 22.49 -20.70
N PRO A 221 -0.06 22.15 -20.92
CA PRO A 221 1.06 23.03 -20.58
C PRO A 221 1.00 24.40 -21.27
N ARG A 222 0.25 24.51 -22.37
CA ARG A 222 0.02 25.75 -23.13
C ARG A 222 -1.17 26.57 -22.61
N GLY A 223 -1.90 26.05 -21.63
CA GLY A 223 -3.08 26.68 -21.04
C GLY A 223 -4.42 26.30 -21.69
N ASP A 224 -4.42 25.35 -22.64
CA ASP A 224 -5.67 24.90 -23.26
C ASP A 224 -6.47 24.04 -22.29
N GLU A 225 -7.64 24.52 -21.89
CA GLU A 225 -8.55 23.79 -21.00
C GLU A 225 -9.57 22.98 -21.80
N LYS A 226 -9.66 21.68 -21.50
CA LYS A 226 -10.56 20.74 -22.17
C LYS A 226 -11.25 19.85 -21.16
N THR A 227 -12.55 19.66 -21.33
CA THR A 227 -13.31 18.65 -20.60
C THR A 227 -12.81 17.25 -20.97
N ILE A 228 -12.49 16.44 -19.97
CA ILE A 228 -12.06 15.05 -20.17
C ILE A 228 -13.28 14.24 -20.64
N SER A 229 -13.19 13.54 -21.77
CA SER A 229 -14.28 12.68 -22.26
C SER A 229 -13.73 11.46 -23.00
N ALA A 230 -14.45 10.34 -22.93
CA ALA A 230 -14.07 9.09 -23.60
C ALA A 230 -14.06 9.19 -25.14
N ASP A 231 -14.81 10.14 -25.71
CA ASP A 231 -15.07 10.22 -27.15
C ASP A 231 -14.15 11.24 -27.87
N GLN A 232 -12.99 11.57 -27.30
CA GLN A 232 -12.02 12.48 -27.90
C GLN A 232 -11.50 11.91 -29.25
N PRO A 233 -11.68 12.61 -30.39
CA PRO A 233 -11.23 12.15 -31.70
C PRO A 233 -9.71 11.92 -31.72
N GLY A 234 -9.28 10.74 -32.17
CA GLY A 234 -7.85 10.39 -32.30
C GLY A 234 -7.25 9.62 -31.12
N GLY A 235 -8.06 9.25 -30.11
CA GLY A 235 -7.63 8.36 -29.03
C GLY A 235 -6.52 8.91 -28.13
N SER A 236 -6.15 10.19 -28.25
CA SER A 236 -5.08 10.86 -27.49
C SER A 236 -5.68 11.77 -26.40
N GLY A 237 -6.38 11.15 -25.46
CA GLY A 237 -6.73 11.82 -24.21
C GLY A 237 -5.46 12.22 -23.43
N PRO A 238 -5.54 13.23 -22.55
CA PRO A 238 -4.40 13.68 -21.74
C PRO A 238 -3.89 12.59 -20.78
N ILE A 239 -4.74 11.62 -20.46
CA ILE A 239 -4.42 10.39 -19.75
C ILE A 239 -5.06 9.23 -20.51
N GLY A 240 -4.35 8.10 -20.61
CA GLY A 240 -4.83 6.86 -21.22
C GLY A 240 -5.75 6.03 -20.31
N GLY A 241 -5.84 6.42 -19.03
CA GLY A 241 -6.68 5.77 -18.03
C GLY A 241 -6.40 6.30 -16.64
N CYS A 242 -7.26 5.91 -15.69
CA CYS A 242 -7.11 6.19 -14.27
C CYS A 242 -7.27 4.89 -13.47
N VAL A 243 -6.37 4.63 -12.53
CA VAL A 243 -6.41 3.42 -11.70
C VAL A 243 -6.27 3.80 -10.23
N LEU A 244 -7.17 3.26 -9.39
CA LEU A 244 -7.05 3.32 -7.94
C LEU A 244 -6.32 2.07 -7.43
N VAL A 245 -5.23 2.28 -6.71
CA VAL A 245 -4.44 1.25 -6.03
C VAL A 245 -4.65 1.41 -4.52
N ASP A 246 -5.64 0.69 -4.01
CA ASP A 246 -6.02 0.67 -2.59
C ASP A 246 -5.41 -0.54 -1.85
N GLN A 247 -5.71 -0.64 -0.55
CA GLN A 247 -5.31 -1.78 0.29
C GLN A 247 -6.24 -2.99 0.17
N SER A 248 -7.18 -3.00 -0.78
CA SER A 248 -8.07 -4.16 -0.95
C SER A 248 -7.26 -5.42 -1.32
N PRO A 249 -7.62 -6.62 -0.82
CA PRO A 249 -6.87 -7.84 -1.12
C PRO A 249 -6.74 -8.11 -2.62
N ILE A 250 -5.57 -8.60 -3.09
CA ILE A 250 -5.38 -9.02 -4.48
C ILE A 250 -6.13 -10.34 -4.72
N GLY A 251 -7.40 -10.20 -5.11
CA GLY A 251 -8.26 -11.33 -5.40
C GLY A 251 -8.64 -12.11 -4.14
N ARG A 252 -9.79 -12.78 -4.19
CA ARG A 252 -10.31 -13.57 -3.06
C ARG A 252 -9.98 -15.06 -3.19
N THR A 253 -9.00 -15.42 -4.02
CA THR A 253 -8.76 -16.82 -4.38
C THR A 253 -7.28 -17.15 -4.33
N SER A 254 -6.95 -18.33 -3.79
CA SER A 254 -5.62 -18.94 -3.74
C SER A 254 -4.95 -19.18 -5.11
N ARG A 255 -5.66 -18.90 -6.20
CA ARG A 255 -5.20 -19.01 -7.60
C ARG A 255 -4.44 -17.79 -8.11
N SER A 256 -4.62 -16.63 -7.48
CA SER A 256 -3.82 -15.45 -7.76
C SER A 256 -2.50 -15.56 -6.99
N ASN A 257 -1.39 -15.19 -7.63
CA ASN A 257 -0.06 -15.19 -7.05
C ASN A 257 0.85 -14.21 -7.82
N PRO A 258 2.06 -13.89 -7.33
CA PRO A 258 2.94 -12.93 -7.96
C PRO A 258 3.15 -13.14 -9.47
N VAL A 259 3.47 -14.37 -9.91
CA VAL A 259 3.77 -14.64 -11.33
C VAL A 259 2.57 -14.62 -12.26
N THR A 260 1.38 -14.96 -11.76
CA THR A 260 0.15 -14.84 -12.55
C THR A 260 -0.26 -13.38 -12.69
N TYR A 261 -0.03 -12.58 -11.64
CA TYR A 261 -0.39 -11.17 -11.62
C TYR A 261 0.43 -10.33 -12.60
N VAL A 262 1.77 -10.50 -12.62
CA VAL A 262 2.65 -9.85 -13.61
C VAL A 262 2.72 -10.58 -14.95
N LYS A 263 1.93 -11.65 -15.13
CA LYS A 263 1.87 -12.50 -16.33
C LYS A 263 3.19 -13.20 -16.72
N ALA A 264 4.19 -13.23 -15.84
CA ALA A 264 5.42 -13.98 -16.04
C ALA A 264 5.19 -15.49 -16.17
N PHE A 265 4.10 -16.01 -15.55
CA PHE A 265 3.78 -17.43 -15.61
C PHE A 265 3.54 -17.94 -17.03
N ASP A 266 3.09 -17.09 -17.96
CA ASP A 266 2.86 -17.49 -19.35
C ASP A 266 4.16 -17.87 -20.06
N GLU A 267 5.22 -17.08 -19.89
CA GLU A 267 6.54 -17.37 -20.47
C GLU A 267 7.20 -18.57 -19.79
N ILE A 268 7.02 -18.73 -18.47
CA ILE A 268 7.50 -19.91 -17.73
C ILE A 268 6.84 -21.18 -18.27
N ARG A 269 5.51 -21.18 -18.44
CA ARG A 269 4.77 -22.35 -18.99
C ARG A 269 5.21 -22.70 -20.41
N ARG A 270 5.52 -21.72 -21.25
CA ARG A 270 6.09 -21.96 -22.59
C ARG A 270 7.46 -22.62 -22.50
N ALA A 271 8.33 -22.16 -21.61
CA ALA A 271 9.65 -22.76 -21.42
C ALA A 271 9.57 -24.23 -20.96
N PHE A 272 8.58 -24.60 -20.14
CA PHE A 272 8.34 -26.00 -19.76
C PHE A 272 7.78 -26.84 -20.90
N ALA A 273 6.86 -26.29 -21.70
CA ALA A 273 6.34 -26.97 -22.89
C ALA A 273 7.42 -27.23 -23.96
N ASP A 274 8.51 -26.45 -23.95
CA ASP A 274 9.65 -26.62 -24.84
C ASP A 274 10.66 -27.69 -24.40
N THR A 275 10.49 -28.30 -23.22
CA THR A 275 11.37 -29.38 -22.74
C THR A 275 11.21 -30.66 -23.57
N SER A 276 12.26 -31.47 -23.66
CA SER A 276 12.25 -32.76 -24.37
C SER A 276 11.14 -33.68 -23.90
N GLU A 277 10.99 -33.82 -22.59
CA GLU A 277 9.99 -34.66 -21.94
C GLU A 277 8.56 -34.18 -22.23
N ALA A 278 8.33 -32.86 -22.18
CA ALA A 278 7.04 -32.28 -22.54
C ALA A 278 6.69 -32.53 -24.00
N ARG A 279 7.65 -32.36 -24.93
CA ARG A 279 7.44 -32.61 -26.36
C ARG A 279 7.17 -34.08 -26.65
N MET A 280 7.90 -35.02 -26.03
CA MET A 280 7.64 -36.46 -26.19
C MET A 280 6.23 -36.86 -25.71
N ARG A 281 5.72 -36.21 -24.66
CA ARG A 281 4.40 -36.46 -24.08
C ARG A 281 3.29 -35.57 -24.66
N ASN A 282 3.57 -34.76 -25.69
CA ASN A 282 2.66 -33.79 -26.30
C ASN A 282 2.04 -32.77 -25.31
N TYR A 283 2.79 -32.35 -24.29
CA TYR A 283 2.35 -31.36 -23.32
C TYR A 283 2.54 -29.94 -23.84
N GLY A 284 1.44 -29.25 -24.16
CA GLY A 284 1.44 -27.80 -24.40
C GLY A 284 1.46 -26.95 -23.12
N PRO A 285 1.61 -25.61 -23.22
CA PRO A 285 1.67 -24.70 -22.07
C PRO A 285 0.45 -24.75 -21.12
N GLY A 286 -0.71 -25.20 -21.62
CA GLY A 286 -1.91 -25.39 -20.80
C GLY A 286 -1.73 -26.47 -19.71
N HIS A 287 -0.99 -27.53 -19.99
CA HIS A 287 -0.72 -28.60 -19.01
C HIS A 287 0.11 -28.10 -17.82
N PHE A 288 0.89 -27.05 -18.02
CA PHE A 288 1.71 -26.41 -17.00
C PHE A 288 0.97 -25.30 -16.26
N SER A 289 -0.34 -25.17 -16.42
CA SER A 289 -1.17 -24.21 -15.68
C SER A 289 -2.00 -24.90 -14.61
N PHE A 290 -1.90 -24.42 -13.36
CA PHE A 290 -2.74 -24.90 -12.26
C PHE A 290 -4.17 -24.33 -12.33
N ASN A 291 -4.43 -23.35 -13.19
CA ASN A 291 -5.74 -22.70 -13.33
C ASN A 291 -6.67 -23.41 -14.32
N VAL A 292 -6.13 -24.23 -15.22
CA VAL A 292 -6.89 -24.92 -16.26
C VAL A 292 -6.88 -26.44 -16.05
N GLU A 293 -7.92 -27.11 -16.55
CA GLU A 293 -7.94 -28.56 -16.60
C GLU A 293 -6.91 -29.07 -17.62
N GLY A 294 -6.34 -30.24 -17.35
CA GLY A 294 -5.18 -30.75 -18.08
C GLY A 294 -4.15 -31.28 -17.10
N GLY A 295 -3.25 -30.44 -16.60
CA GLY A 295 -2.16 -30.90 -15.73
C GLY A 295 -2.30 -30.64 -14.22
N ARG A 296 -3.30 -29.83 -13.81
CA ARG A 296 -3.54 -29.54 -12.38
C ARG A 296 -4.01 -30.77 -11.60
N CYS A 297 -3.73 -30.82 -10.31
CA CYS A 297 -4.27 -31.85 -9.41
C CYS A 297 -5.81 -31.76 -9.37
N THR A 298 -6.46 -32.92 -9.47
CA THR A 298 -7.92 -33.05 -9.54
C THR A 298 -8.58 -32.88 -8.18
N ALA A 299 -7.99 -33.38 -7.08
CA ALA A 299 -8.59 -33.23 -5.75
C ALA A 299 -8.70 -31.77 -5.28
N CYS A 300 -7.62 -30.98 -5.41
CA CYS A 300 -7.63 -29.58 -4.99
C CYS A 300 -7.94 -28.60 -6.13
N GLN A 301 -8.23 -29.10 -7.34
CA GLN A 301 -8.47 -28.27 -8.53
C GLN A 301 -7.39 -27.19 -8.72
N GLY A 302 -6.12 -27.58 -8.53
CA GLY A 302 -4.95 -26.71 -8.66
C GLY A 302 -4.67 -25.73 -7.51
N GLN A 303 -5.47 -25.70 -6.44
CA GLN A 303 -5.24 -24.80 -5.30
C GLN A 303 -4.01 -25.19 -4.45
N GLY A 304 -3.74 -26.50 -4.35
CA GLY A 304 -2.70 -27.05 -3.47
C GLY A 304 -3.14 -27.18 -2.01
N VAL A 305 -4.26 -26.58 -1.64
CA VAL A 305 -4.89 -26.68 -0.32
C VAL A 305 -6.35 -27.14 -0.46
N GLN A 306 -6.91 -27.66 0.63
CA GLN A 306 -8.34 -27.86 0.82
C GLN A 306 -8.80 -26.94 1.95
N ILE A 307 -9.85 -26.17 1.69
CA ILE A 307 -10.44 -25.26 2.68
C ILE A 307 -11.55 -26.01 3.41
N ILE A 308 -11.44 -26.09 4.73
CA ILE A 308 -12.45 -26.67 5.60
C ILE A 308 -13.24 -25.51 6.19
N ASP A 309 -14.52 -25.44 5.80
CA ASP A 309 -15.49 -24.47 6.31
C ASP A 309 -15.76 -24.74 7.80
N MET A 310 -15.53 -23.73 8.63
CA MET A 310 -15.76 -23.78 10.08
C MET A 310 -16.92 -22.86 10.46
N GLN A 311 -17.96 -23.41 11.08
CA GLN A 311 -19.21 -22.67 11.35
C GLN A 311 -19.06 -21.44 12.28
N PHE A 312 -18.04 -21.40 13.15
CA PHE A 312 -17.86 -20.36 14.17
C PHE A 312 -16.44 -19.79 14.26
N LEU A 313 -15.52 -20.29 13.44
CA LEU A 313 -14.11 -19.90 13.41
C LEU A 313 -13.72 -19.54 11.98
N ALA A 314 -12.57 -18.90 11.80
CA ALA A 314 -12.02 -18.71 10.47
C ALA A 314 -11.74 -20.07 9.81
N ASP A 315 -12.04 -20.17 8.51
CA ASP A 315 -11.80 -21.37 7.71
C ASP A 315 -10.35 -21.84 7.84
N ILE A 316 -10.17 -23.15 7.93
CA ILE A 316 -8.84 -23.75 8.04
C ILE A 316 -8.43 -24.26 6.66
N SER A 317 -7.24 -23.86 6.22
CA SER A 317 -6.62 -24.42 5.01
C SER A 317 -5.66 -25.54 5.38
N ILE A 318 -5.88 -26.73 4.81
CA ILE A 318 -4.97 -27.87 4.95
C ILE A 318 -4.26 -28.13 3.62
N THR A 319 -3.01 -28.59 3.67
CA THR A 319 -2.27 -28.98 2.46
C THR A 319 -2.97 -30.17 1.80
N CYS A 320 -3.17 -30.11 0.48
CA CYS A 320 -3.84 -31.17 -0.26
C CYS A 320 -3.06 -32.50 -0.13
N PRO A 321 -3.69 -33.58 0.36
CA PRO A 321 -2.99 -34.85 0.58
C PRO A 321 -2.61 -35.56 -0.72
N GLU A 322 -3.34 -35.32 -1.82
CA GLU A 322 -3.09 -35.99 -3.11
C GLU A 322 -1.83 -35.45 -3.80
N CYS A 323 -1.67 -34.12 -3.85
CA CYS A 323 -0.52 -33.49 -4.50
C CYS A 323 0.55 -32.99 -3.52
N GLY A 324 0.34 -33.10 -2.20
CA GLY A 324 1.25 -32.57 -1.19
C GLY A 324 1.51 -31.06 -1.35
N GLY A 325 0.51 -30.30 -1.78
CA GLY A 325 0.65 -28.87 -2.05
C GLY A 325 1.28 -28.51 -3.40
N ARG A 326 1.74 -29.48 -4.20
CA ARG A 326 2.43 -29.24 -5.48
C ARG A 326 1.53 -28.72 -6.59
N ARG A 327 0.20 -28.72 -6.42
CA ARG A 327 -0.84 -28.21 -7.35
C ARG A 327 -0.99 -28.95 -8.69
N PHE A 328 -0.07 -29.83 -9.06
CA PHE A 328 -0.07 -30.57 -10.33
C PHE A 328 -0.16 -32.08 -10.11
N ARG A 329 -0.57 -32.81 -11.17
CA ARG A 329 -0.47 -34.27 -11.21
C ARG A 329 0.98 -34.71 -11.34
N LYS A 330 1.28 -35.93 -10.87
CA LYS A 330 2.66 -36.43 -10.78
C LYS A 330 3.36 -36.50 -12.14
N GLU A 331 2.64 -36.86 -13.19
CA GLU A 331 3.18 -37.03 -14.55
C GLU A 331 3.63 -35.70 -15.19
N ILE A 332 3.04 -34.58 -14.74
CA ILE A 332 3.42 -33.24 -15.18
C ILE A 332 4.72 -32.80 -14.50
N LEU A 333 4.93 -33.22 -13.26
CA LEU A 333 6.13 -32.89 -12.48
C LEU A 333 7.39 -33.62 -12.99
N ASP A 334 7.23 -34.67 -13.78
CA ASP A 334 8.35 -35.36 -14.45
C ASP A 334 9.03 -34.49 -15.52
N ALA A 335 8.30 -33.56 -16.14
CA ALA A 335 8.87 -32.63 -17.11
C ALA A 335 9.68 -31.55 -16.37
N LYS A 336 11.01 -31.64 -16.48
CA LYS A 336 11.95 -30.80 -15.74
C LYS A 336 12.64 -29.80 -16.65
N TYR A 337 12.73 -28.56 -16.19
CA TYR A 337 13.60 -27.53 -16.77
C TYR A 337 14.82 -27.39 -15.87
N ARG A 338 16.04 -27.54 -16.41
CA ARG A 338 17.30 -27.48 -15.63
C ARG A 338 17.25 -28.32 -14.33
N GLY A 339 16.65 -29.51 -14.40
CA GLY A 339 16.53 -30.43 -13.26
C GLY A 339 15.41 -30.13 -12.25
N LYS A 340 14.61 -29.08 -12.45
CA LYS A 340 13.52 -28.66 -11.55
C LYS A 340 12.16 -28.79 -12.24
N SER A 341 11.16 -29.30 -11.52
CA SER A 341 9.77 -29.34 -11.99
C SER A 341 9.12 -27.97 -11.92
N ILE A 342 7.95 -27.80 -12.55
CA ILE A 342 7.24 -26.52 -12.48
C ILE A 342 6.79 -26.16 -11.06
N ALA A 343 6.48 -27.15 -10.23
CA ALA A 343 6.15 -26.92 -8.82
C ALA A 343 7.37 -26.46 -8.03
N ASP A 344 8.57 -27.00 -8.33
CA ASP A 344 9.81 -26.51 -7.71
C ASP A 344 10.11 -25.06 -8.12
N VAL A 345 9.86 -24.70 -9.38
CA VAL A 345 10.02 -23.31 -9.85
C VAL A 345 9.04 -22.36 -9.18
N LEU A 346 7.78 -22.77 -8.99
CA LEU A 346 6.80 -21.95 -8.28
C LEU A 346 7.13 -21.75 -6.79
N ASP A 347 7.95 -22.62 -6.21
CA ASP A 347 8.40 -22.51 -4.81
C ASP A 347 9.67 -21.66 -4.64
N MET A 348 10.33 -21.29 -5.74
CA MET A 348 11.48 -20.36 -5.71
C MET A 348 11.02 -18.95 -5.37
N SER A 349 11.88 -18.21 -4.67
CA SER A 349 11.79 -16.76 -4.58
C SER A 349 11.97 -16.10 -5.96
N VAL A 350 11.47 -14.88 -6.12
CA VAL A 350 11.69 -14.07 -7.33
C VAL A 350 13.20 -13.90 -7.60
N ARG A 351 14.01 -13.70 -6.56
CA ARG A 351 15.47 -13.62 -6.65
C ARG A 351 16.08 -14.88 -7.26
N GLU A 352 15.77 -16.04 -6.70
CA GLU A 352 16.26 -17.33 -7.20
C GLU A 352 15.77 -17.59 -8.63
N ALA A 353 14.54 -17.22 -8.95
CA ALA A 353 13.98 -17.39 -10.28
C ALA A 353 14.73 -16.56 -11.34
N ILE A 354 15.09 -15.31 -11.01
CA ILE A 354 15.89 -14.44 -11.90
C ILE A 354 17.25 -15.08 -12.21
N GLU A 355 17.91 -15.66 -11.21
CA GLU A 355 19.17 -16.37 -11.41
C GLU A 355 18.97 -17.68 -12.20
N PHE A 356 17.95 -18.45 -11.85
CA PHE A 356 17.62 -19.73 -12.46
C PHE A 356 17.26 -19.62 -13.95
N PHE A 357 16.58 -18.53 -14.36
CA PHE A 357 16.21 -18.24 -15.75
C PHE A 357 17.23 -17.36 -16.49
N ARG A 358 18.46 -17.20 -15.98
CA ARG A 358 19.53 -16.49 -16.68
C ARG A 358 19.68 -17.01 -18.12
N GLY A 359 19.61 -16.08 -19.07
CA GLY A 359 19.62 -16.32 -20.52
C GLY A 359 18.24 -16.39 -21.20
N ARG A 360 17.14 -16.33 -20.45
CA ARG A 360 15.77 -16.27 -20.99
C ARG A 360 15.19 -14.86 -20.87
N THR A 361 15.51 -13.99 -21.82
CA THR A 361 15.16 -12.56 -21.80
C THR A 361 13.68 -12.29 -21.50
N LYS A 362 12.75 -12.95 -22.20
CA LYS A 362 11.30 -12.76 -22.00
C LYS A 362 10.82 -13.07 -20.57
N ILE A 363 11.38 -14.09 -19.92
CA ILE A 363 11.01 -14.42 -18.53
C ILE A 363 11.60 -13.37 -17.59
N LEU A 364 12.84 -12.97 -17.81
CA LEU A 364 13.51 -11.95 -17.00
C LEU A 364 12.82 -10.59 -17.10
N GLU A 365 12.42 -10.19 -18.31
CA GLU A 365 11.62 -8.98 -18.56
C GLU A 365 10.27 -9.03 -17.84
N ALA A 366 9.60 -10.19 -17.86
CA ALA A 366 8.31 -10.36 -17.17
C ALA A 366 8.43 -10.41 -15.63
N LEU A 367 9.58 -10.83 -15.09
CA LEU A 367 9.86 -10.82 -13.65
C LEU A 367 10.45 -9.50 -13.15
N ALA A 368 11.03 -8.68 -14.04
CA ALA A 368 11.67 -7.41 -13.70
C ALA A 368 10.77 -6.47 -12.88
N PRO A 369 9.44 -6.35 -13.16
CA PRO A 369 8.55 -5.53 -12.34
C PRO A 369 8.51 -5.93 -10.87
N LEU A 370 8.53 -7.24 -10.55
CA LEU A 370 8.53 -7.72 -9.15
C LEU A 370 9.81 -7.30 -8.42
N LYS A 371 10.94 -7.37 -9.11
CA LYS A 371 12.21 -6.88 -8.58
C LYS A 371 12.21 -5.37 -8.40
N ALA A 372 11.71 -4.63 -9.39
CA ALA A 372 11.64 -3.17 -9.34
C ALA A 372 10.81 -2.67 -8.15
N VAL A 373 9.83 -3.47 -7.69
CA VAL A 373 9.02 -3.15 -6.51
C VAL A 373 9.52 -3.74 -5.19
N GLY A 374 10.72 -4.32 -5.16
CA GLY A 374 11.32 -4.87 -3.95
C GLY A 374 10.71 -6.21 -3.46
N LEU A 375 9.91 -6.89 -4.28
CA LEU A 375 9.27 -8.16 -3.93
C LEU A 375 10.14 -9.39 -4.29
N GLU A 376 11.47 -9.23 -4.29
CA GLU A 376 12.41 -10.28 -4.68
C GLU A 376 12.37 -11.51 -3.76
N TYR A 377 11.95 -11.34 -2.51
CA TYR A 377 11.89 -12.39 -1.50
C TYR A 377 10.62 -13.25 -1.58
N LEU A 378 9.57 -12.79 -2.27
CA LEU A 378 8.34 -13.55 -2.39
C LEU A 378 8.53 -14.78 -3.26
N ARG A 379 7.86 -15.88 -2.90
CA ARG A 379 7.81 -17.06 -3.76
C ARG A 379 6.91 -16.82 -4.95
N LEU A 380 7.33 -17.29 -6.13
CA LEU A 380 6.59 -17.09 -7.38
C LEU A 380 5.12 -17.51 -7.27
N GLY A 381 4.87 -18.68 -6.68
CA GLY A 381 3.57 -19.30 -6.52
C GLY A 381 2.85 -19.00 -5.21
N GLN A 382 3.37 -18.08 -4.37
CA GLN A 382 2.76 -17.72 -3.10
C GLN A 382 1.32 -17.23 -3.31
N PRO A 383 0.31 -17.84 -2.65
CA PRO A 383 -1.07 -17.39 -2.76
C PRO A 383 -1.24 -15.91 -2.39
N ALA A 384 -1.96 -15.14 -3.21
CA ALA A 384 -2.12 -13.71 -3.02
C ALA A 384 -2.90 -13.33 -1.76
N ASP A 385 -3.72 -14.23 -1.22
CA ASP A 385 -4.44 -14.10 0.05
C ASP A 385 -3.54 -14.28 1.29
N THR A 386 -2.32 -14.78 1.12
CA THR A 386 -1.30 -14.86 2.18
C THR A 386 -0.34 -13.68 2.20
N LEU A 387 -0.48 -12.73 1.26
CA LEU A 387 0.34 -11.53 1.20
C LEU A 387 -0.14 -10.51 2.23
N SER A 388 0.80 -9.83 2.87
CA SER A 388 0.53 -8.62 3.66
C SER A 388 -0.08 -7.51 2.79
N GLY A 389 -0.71 -6.52 3.43
CA GLY A 389 -1.27 -5.36 2.73
C GLY A 389 -0.24 -4.63 1.86
N GLY A 390 0.96 -4.40 2.40
CA GLY A 390 2.07 -3.76 1.69
C GLY A 390 2.64 -4.60 0.53
N GLU A 391 2.68 -5.92 0.67
CA GLU A 391 3.06 -6.83 -0.45
C GLU A 391 2.01 -6.83 -1.55
N ALA A 392 0.73 -6.92 -1.16
CA ALA A 392 -0.38 -6.86 -2.08
C ALA A 392 -0.36 -5.54 -2.86
N GLN A 393 -0.15 -4.42 -2.19
CA GLN A 393 -0.07 -3.13 -2.87
C GLN A 393 1.11 -3.04 -3.85
N ARG A 394 2.31 -3.44 -3.43
CA ARG A 394 3.49 -3.47 -4.32
C ARG A 394 3.29 -4.40 -5.51
N LEU A 395 2.57 -5.51 -5.34
CA LEU A 395 2.24 -6.42 -6.44
C LEU A 395 1.24 -5.77 -7.43
N LYS A 396 0.27 -4.98 -6.97
CA LYS A 396 -0.60 -4.16 -7.84
C LYS A 396 0.25 -3.22 -8.71
N LEU A 397 1.19 -2.50 -8.09
CA LEU A 397 2.11 -1.60 -8.80
C LEU A 397 2.98 -2.34 -9.82
N ALA A 398 3.50 -3.52 -9.47
CA ALA A 398 4.27 -4.36 -10.39
C ALA A 398 3.44 -4.77 -11.62
N GLY A 399 2.14 -5.06 -11.44
CA GLY A 399 1.23 -5.35 -12.55
C GLY A 399 1.08 -4.16 -13.51
N HIS A 400 1.09 -2.93 -13.02
CA HIS A 400 1.05 -1.73 -13.85
C HIS A 400 2.38 -1.44 -14.56
N LEU A 401 3.51 -1.67 -13.89
CA LEU A 401 4.83 -1.63 -14.52
C LEU A 401 4.99 -2.69 -15.62
N ALA A 402 4.41 -3.87 -15.43
CA ALA A 402 4.40 -4.95 -16.41
C ALA A 402 3.50 -4.65 -17.62
N ALA A 403 2.48 -3.79 -17.45
CA ALA A 403 1.54 -3.46 -18.50
C ALA A 403 2.20 -2.56 -19.54
N THR A 404 2.39 -3.08 -20.76
CA THR A 404 2.84 -2.30 -21.92
C THR A 404 1.72 -1.36 -22.39
N THR A 405 1.47 -0.29 -21.65
CA THR A 405 0.49 0.73 -22.04
C THR A 405 1.12 1.71 -23.02
N ARG A 406 0.40 2.04 -24.10
CA ARG A 406 0.85 3.02 -25.11
C ARG A 406 0.68 4.48 -24.65
N GLN A 407 0.04 4.70 -23.49
CA GLN A 407 -0.34 6.02 -22.99
C GLN A 407 -0.14 6.12 -21.49
N ALA A 408 0.24 7.32 -21.04
CA ALA A 408 0.39 7.68 -19.64
C ALA A 408 -0.92 7.43 -18.87
N THR A 409 -0.84 6.56 -17.86
CA THR A 409 -1.93 6.29 -16.90
C THR A 409 -1.75 7.15 -15.65
N LEU A 410 -2.86 7.67 -15.10
CA LEU A 410 -2.90 8.27 -13.77
C LEU A 410 -3.11 7.18 -12.72
N LEU A 411 -2.15 6.99 -11.82
CA LEU A 411 -2.30 6.08 -10.68
C LEU A 411 -2.62 6.90 -9.43
N ILE A 412 -3.70 6.52 -8.77
CA ILE A 412 -4.15 7.08 -7.50
C ILE A 412 -3.89 6.03 -6.43
N LEU A 413 -3.15 6.38 -5.38
CA LEU A 413 -2.80 5.47 -4.29
C LEU A 413 -3.35 6.02 -2.98
N ASP A 414 -3.97 5.16 -2.19
CA ASP A 414 -4.49 5.51 -0.86
C ASP A 414 -3.61 4.89 0.24
N GLU A 415 -2.98 5.76 1.04
CA GLU A 415 -2.09 5.45 2.17
C GLU A 415 -1.14 4.27 1.91
N PRO A 416 -0.29 4.33 0.85
CA PRO A 416 0.57 3.23 0.44
C PRO A 416 1.69 2.86 1.40
N THR A 417 1.96 3.68 2.42
CA THR A 417 2.95 3.40 3.46
C THR A 417 2.38 2.71 4.70
N THR A 418 1.07 2.43 4.72
CA THR A 418 0.44 1.71 5.83
C THR A 418 1.15 0.36 6.05
N GLY A 419 1.64 0.14 7.27
CA GLY A 419 2.39 -1.05 7.65
C GLY A 419 3.72 -1.26 6.95
N LEU A 420 4.33 -0.19 6.42
CA LEU A 420 5.66 -0.25 5.83
C LEU A 420 6.71 0.34 6.77
N HIS A 421 7.79 -0.41 6.99
CA HIS A 421 9.00 0.10 7.60
C HIS A 421 9.70 1.11 6.67
N ALA A 422 10.49 2.05 7.22
CA ALA A 422 11.19 3.07 6.43
C ALA A 422 12.06 2.50 5.29
N ALA A 423 12.65 1.32 5.49
CA ALA A 423 13.38 0.59 4.47
C ALA A 423 12.50 0.17 3.28
N ASP A 424 11.23 -0.18 3.52
CA ASP A 424 10.26 -0.51 2.48
C ASP A 424 9.68 0.73 1.80
N ILE A 425 9.55 1.85 2.55
CA ILE A 425 9.16 3.15 1.97
C ILE A 425 10.18 3.60 0.92
N LEU A 426 11.49 3.37 1.15
CA LEU A 426 12.50 3.61 0.12
C LEU A 426 12.21 2.85 -1.17
N HIS A 427 11.96 1.54 -1.08
CA HIS A 427 11.64 0.73 -2.26
C HIS A 427 10.34 1.21 -2.93
N LEU A 428 9.33 1.60 -2.15
CA LEU A 428 8.09 2.16 -2.69
C LEU A 428 8.35 3.47 -3.47
N LEU A 429 9.19 4.36 -2.96
CA LEU A 429 9.58 5.58 -3.65
C LEU A 429 10.38 5.29 -4.93
N ASP A 430 11.22 4.26 -4.93
CA ASP A 430 11.89 3.78 -6.15
C ASP A 430 10.87 3.27 -7.19
N CYS A 431 9.82 2.56 -6.76
CA CYS A 431 8.70 2.18 -7.65
C CYS A 431 8.04 3.41 -8.27
N PHE A 432 7.77 4.43 -7.45
CA PHE A 432 7.13 5.66 -7.89
C PHE A 432 7.99 6.35 -8.94
N ASN A 433 9.30 6.46 -8.68
CA ASN A 433 10.24 7.02 -9.64
C ASN A 433 10.28 6.22 -10.96
N ALA A 434 10.25 4.88 -10.89
CA ALA A 434 10.18 4.04 -12.08
C ALA A 434 8.91 4.28 -12.90
N LEU A 435 7.74 4.35 -12.25
CA LEU A 435 6.46 4.66 -12.90
C LEU A 435 6.47 6.06 -13.55
N LEU A 436 6.99 7.07 -12.85
CA LEU A 436 7.12 8.42 -13.38
C LEU A 436 8.07 8.47 -14.59
N SER A 437 9.16 7.70 -14.57
CA SER A 437 10.16 7.69 -15.65
C SER A 437 9.61 7.18 -16.99
N VAL A 438 8.58 6.33 -16.95
CA VAL A 438 7.89 5.83 -18.15
C VAL A 438 6.67 6.69 -18.53
N GLY A 439 6.48 7.84 -17.87
CA GLY A 439 5.49 8.86 -18.20
C GLY A 439 4.17 8.77 -17.44
N HIS A 440 4.06 7.91 -16.42
CA HIS A 440 2.87 7.89 -15.56
C HIS A 440 2.77 9.14 -14.67
N SER A 441 1.58 9.38 -14.11
CA SER A 441 1.34 10.40 -13.10
C SER A 441 0.86 9.74 -11.82
N LEU A 442 1.32 10.24 -10.66
CA LEU A 442 0.98 9.67 -9.36
C LEU A 442 0.25 10.69 -8.50
N ILE A 443 -0.91 10.32 -7.98
CA ILE A 443 -1.59 11.03 -6.89
C ILE A 443 -1.64 10.10 -5.69
N VAL A 444 -1.01 10.51 -4.60
CA VAL A 444 -0.86 9.68 -3.41
C VAL A 444 -1.53 10.38 -2.24
N VAL A 445 -2.49 9.73 -1.58
CA VAL A 445 -3.00 10.18 -0.29
C VAL A 445 -2.06 9.68 0.79
N GLU A 446 -1.44 10.59 1.54
CA GLU A 446 -0.46 10.21 2.55
C GLU A 446 -0.41 11.12 3.78
N HIS A 447 0.04 10.51 4.87
CA HIS A 447 0.35 11.11 6.14
C HIS A 447 1.84 10.97 6.51
N ASN A 448 2.53 9.98 5.92
CA ASN A 448 3.92 9.71 6.21
C ASN A 448 4.82 10.83 5.67
N LEU A 449 5.56 11.47 6.57
CA LEU A 449 6.42 12.61 6.26
C LEU A 449 7.56 12.28 5.29
N ASP A 450 8.02 11.03 5.23
CA ASP A 450 9.05 10.61 4.29
C ASP A 450 8.56 10.56 2.84
N VAL A 451 7.29 10.22 2.62
CA VAL A 451 6.70 10.32 1.27
C VAL A 451 6.35 11.76 0.94
N ILE A 452 5.77 12.49 1.90
CA ILE A 452 5.37 13.89 1.73
C ILE A 452 6.58 14.77 1.35
N LYS A 453 7.73 14.60 2.02
CA LYS A 453 8.94 15.38 1.72
C LYS A 453 9.54 15.06 0.34
N CYS A 454 9.26 13.88 -0.21
CA CYS A 454 9.69 13.44 -1.53
C CYS A 454 8.72 13.81 -2.66
N ALA A 455 7.54 14.35 -2.34
CA ALA A 455 6.55 14.80 -3.32
C ALA A 455 7.08 15.94 -4.20
N ASP A 456 6.68 15.98 -5.47
CA ASP A 456 6.96 17.14 -6.34
C ASP A 456 5.95 18.26 -6.09
N TRP A 457 4.71 17.90 -5.72
CA TRP A 457 3.61 18.80 -5.41
C TRP A 457 2.78 18.27 -4.24
N ILE A 458 2.26 19.15 -3.40
CA ILE A 458 1.39 18.81 -2.27
C ILE A 458 0.08 19.60 -2.36
N ILE A 459 -1.01 18.94 -1.99
CA ILE A 459 -2.31 19.56 -1.68
C ILE A 459 -2.64 19.23 -0.22
N ASP A 460 -2.61 20.25 0.64
CA ASP A 460 -2.88 20.10 2.07
C ASP A 460 -4.35 20.45 2.40
N LEU A 461 -5.08 19.49 2.97
CA LEU A 461 -6.48 19.66 3.36
C LEU A 461 -6.66 19.84 4.86
N GLY A 462 -7.57 20.72 5.24
CA GLY A 462 -7.85 21.03 6.64
C GLY A 462 -8.71 22.28 6.79
N PRO A 463 -8.39 23.18 7.76
CA PRO A 463 -7.31 23.08 8.74
C PRO A 463 -7.55 22.00 9.80
N GLU A 464 -8.81 21.61 10.02
CA GLU A 464 -9.20 20.59 11.00
C GLU A 464 -9.99 19.45 10.33
N ALA A 465 -10.57 18.57 11.14
CA ALA A 465 -11.38 17.44 10.67
C ALA A 465 -12.88 17.80 10.54
N ALA A 466 -13.62 16.98 9.79
CA ALA A 466 -15.08 17.04 9.66
C ALA A 466 -15.61 18.45 9.35
N GLY A 467 -16.48 19.00 10.20
CA GLY A 467 -17.19 20.26 9.98
C GLY A 467 -16.26 21.47 9.80
N ASP A 468 -15.12 21.43 10.49
CA ASP A 468 -14.09 22.47 10.50
C ASP A 468 -12.98 22.24 9.46
N GLY A 469 -13.04 21.10 8.76
CA GLY A 469 -12.19 20.73 7.64
C GLY A 469 -12.79 21.04 6.28
N GLY A 470 -12.36 20.26 5.28
CA GLY A 470 -12.90 20.29 3.93
C GLY A 470 -12.47 21.50 3.10
N ARG A 471 -11.38 22.18 3.48
CA ARG A 471 -10.78 23.29 2.73
C ARG A 471 -9.37 22.93 2.28
N VAL A 472 -8.94 23.52 1.17
CA VAL A 472 -7.52 23.54 0.79
C VAL A 472 -6.83 24.59 1.66
N VAL A 473 -5.87 24.16 2.47
CA VAL A 473 -5.09 25.05 3.35
C VAL A 473 -3.92 25.64 2.59
N ALA A 474 -3.20 24.81 1.84
CA ALA A 474 -2.09 25.21 1.00
C ALA A 474 -1.87 24.21 -0.15
N CYS A 475 -1.35 24.70 -1.26
CA CYS A 475 -0.90 23.89 -2.39
C CYS A 475 0.45 24.41 -2.87
N GLY A 476 1.35 23.53 -3.29
CA GLY A 476 2.67 23.92 -3.77
C GLY A 476 3.72 22.85 -3.59
N LYS A 477 4.98 23.24 -3.75
CA LYS A 477 6.13 22.39 -3.42
C LYS A 477 6.20 22.14 -1.91
N PRO A 478 6.78 21.02 -1.44
CA PRO A 478 6.99 20.76 -0.02
C PRO A 478 7.64 21.91 0.76
N GLU A 479 8.61 22.61 0.17
CA GLU A 479 9.25 23.79 0.76
C GLU A 479 8.26 24.95 0.96
N GLU A 480 7.31 25.14 0.03
CA GLU A 480 6.28 26.18 0.12
C GLU A 480 5.23 25.81 1.18
N ILE A 481 4.85 24.53 1.26
CA ILE A 481 3.95 24.02 2.30
C ILE A 481 4.57 24.17 3.69
N ALA A 482 5.87 23.93 3.83
CA ALA A 482 6.58 24.08 5.10
C ALA A 482 6.57 25.51 5.67
N GLU A 483 6.34 26.51 4.82
CA GLU A 483 6.21 27.92 5.21
C GLU A 483 4.73 28.40 5.27
N ALA A 484 3.77 27.54 4.89
CA ALA A 484 2.36 27.89 4.87
C ALA A 484 1.78 28.01 6.29
N LYS A 485 1.22 29.18 6.61
CA LYS A 485 0.57 29.44 7.90
C LYS A 485 -0.75 28.66 7.99
N GLY A 486 -0.96 27.98 9.13
CA GLY A 486 -2.19 27.22 9.39
C GLY A 486 -2.18 25.79 8.83
N SER A 487 -1.13 25.40 8.10
CA SER A 487 -0.91 24.00 7.70
C SER A 487 -0.27 23.22 8.85
N HIS A 488 -1.01 22.26 9.41
CA HIS A 488 -0.42 21.31 10.37
C HIS A 488 0.69 20.50 9.69
N THR A 489 0.45 20.04 8.46
CA THR A 489 1.45 19.34 7.64
C THR A 489 2.73 20.15 7.50
N GLY A 490 2.62 21.43 7.12
CA GLY A 490 3.74 22.35 6.96
C GLY A 490 4.59 22.47 8.23
N PHE A 491 3.96 22.55 9.40
CA PHE A 491 4.65 22.64 10.69
C PHE A 491 5.57 21.44 10.95
N TYR A 492 5.11 20.20 10.69
CA TYR A 492 5.92 18.99 10.87
C TYR A 492 6.93 18.81 9.73
N LEU A 493 6.51 19.08 8.48
CA LEU A 493 7.33 18.98 7.28
C LEU A 493 8.57 19.88 7.34
N LYS A 494 8.46 21.05 7.98
CA LYS A 494 9.58 21.96 8.19
C LYS A 494 10.73 21.33 8.98
N ARG A 495 10.46 20.39 9.90
CA ARG A 495 11.49 19.73 10.71
C ARG A 495 12.28 18.71 9.88
N VAL A 496 11.58 17.84 9.15
CA VAL A 496 12.19 16.82 8.30
C VAL A 496 12.92 17.40 7.09
N LEU A 497 12.48 18.54 6.55
CA LEU A 497 13.22 19.25 5.48
C LEU A 497 14.48 19.97 5.99
N LYS A 498 14.55 20.34 7.27
CA LYS A 498 15.72 21.02 7.86
C LYS A 498 16.88 20.09 8.19
N ASN A 499 16.62 18.80 8.41
CA ASN A 499 17.66 17.78 8.58
C ASN A 499 18.40 17.44 7.26
N ARG A 500 18.50 18.43 6.35
CA ARG A 500 19.29 18.43 5.09
C ARG A 500 20.79 18.68 5.32
N GLY A 501 21.20 18.91 6.57
CA GLY A 501 22.55 19.34 6.94
C GLY A 501 23.38 18.23 7.55
#